data_AF-A0A351KQL0-F1
#
_entry.id   AF-A0A351KQL0-F1
#
_cell.length_a   1.000
_cell.length_b   1.000
_cell.length_c   1.000
_cell.angle_alpha   90.00
_cell.angle_beta   90.00
_cell.angle_gamma   90.00
#
_symmetry.space_group_name_H-M   'P 1'
#
loop_
_entity.id
_entity.type
_entity.pdbx_description
1 polymer ?
#
loop_
_entity_poly.entity_id
_entity_poly.type
_entity_poly.pdbx_seq_one_letter_code
_entity_poly.pdbx_strand_id
1 'polypeptide(L)'
;MSHSTELAPHKLKLIGGVSLGLVIFLIWIEGGFVSKTPPGSQAEATAAIGSETLVISHQTAEGPMSWPARIEALKTIQIAPKFSGRILEMPVIAGTKVARGQLLVRFENSELTARLAQAKAQLAAAEAGSSRAHADAARIRNLFGKKAATRQTLDAAVAEERQSHARVQEAKAATVQMESQLAETTLTAPYDGIIERRLMEPGDMVMPGQPVITFLQTPILRIEASLPSS
;
A
#
# COMPACT_ATOMS: atom_id res chain seq x y z
N MET A 1 -82.93 -28.57 -122.50
CA MET A 1 -81.57 -28.00 -122.70
C MET A 1 -81.50 -26.67 -121.98
N SER A 2 -80.45 -26.48 -121.16
CA SER A 2 -79.80 -25.18 -120.88
C SER A 2 -80.61 -24.14 -120.07
N HIS A 3 -80.12 -23.43 -119.06
CA HIS A 3 -78.89 -23.41 -118.27
C HIS A 3 -79.13 -22.45 -117.07
N SER A 4 -78.55 -22.79 -115.93
CA SER A 4 -77.79 -21.92 -114.99
C SER A 4 -78.38 -20.70 -114.24
N THR A 5 -77.76 -20.49 -113.07
CA THR A 5 -77.35 -19.23 -112.38
C THR A 5 -78.29 -18.55 -111.39
N GLU A 6 -77.88 -18.64 -110.11
CA GLU A 6 -77.51 -17.52 -109.22
C GLU A 6 -78.60 -16.53 -108.73
N LEU A 7 -78.81 -16.43 -107.41
CA LEU A 7 -78.57 -15.23 -106.57
C LEU A 7 -79.17 -15.41 -105.16
N ALA A 8 -78.36 -15.13 -104.14
CA ALA A 8 -78.77 -15.02 -102.74
C ALA A 8 -79.61 -13.75 -102.47
N PRO A 9 -80.49 -13.77 -101.46
CA PRO A 9 -80.97 -12.53 -100.85
C PRO A 9 -80.55 -12.43 -99.38
N HIS A 10 -79.80 -11.37 -99.14
CA HIS A 10 -79.56 -10.70 -97.86
C HIS A 10 -80.90 -10.29 -97.22
N LYS A 11 -81.16 -10.71 -95.98
CA LYS A 11 -82.26 -10.14 -95.16
C LYS A 11 -81.72 -9.61 -93.83
N LEU A 12 -81.42 -8.33 -93.89
CA LEU A 12 -81.33 -7.39 -92.79
C LEU A 12 -82.74 -7.17 -92.23
N LYS A 13 -83.06 -7.76 -91.06
CA LYS A 13 -84.09 -7.33 -90.09
C LYS A 13 -84.11 -8.31 -88.91
N LEU A 14 -83.27 -8.06 -87.90
CA LEU A 14 -83.60 -8.38 -86.50
C LEU A 14 -82.73 -7.54 -85.54
N ILE A 15 -82.88 -6.21 -85.67
CA ILE A 15 -82.15 -5.15 -84.94
C ILE A 15 -82.73 -4.90 -83.52
N GLY A 16 -83.55 -5.80 -82.97
CA GLY A 16 -84.24 -5.56 -81.69
C GLY A 16 -83.63 -6.20 -80.43
N GLY A 17 -82.82 -7.25 -80.56
CA GLY A 17 -82.47 -8.12 -79.41
C GLY A 17 -81.09 -7.86 -78.78
N VAL A 18 -80.14 -7.30 -79.53
CA VAL A 18 -78.73 -7.25 -79.09
C VAL A 18 -78.40 -5.99 -78.29
N SER A 19 -79.12 -4.88 -78.50
CA SER A 19 -78.92 -3.63 -77.75
C SER A 19 -79.43 -3.71 -76.31
N LEU A 20 -80.49 -4.47 -76.03
CA LEU A 20 -81.00 -4.67 -74.67
C LEU A 20 -80.10 -5.60 -73.85
N GLY A 21 -79.51 -6.63 -74.50
CA GLY A 21 -78.55 -7.53 -73.86
C GLY A 21 -77.25 -6.83 -73.45
N LEU A 22 -76.74 -5.89 -74.26
CA LEU A 22 -75.53 -5.13 -73.93
C LEU A 22 -75.74 -4.17 -72.75
N VAL A 23 -76.90 -3.52 -72.67
CA VAL A 23 -77.23 -2.60 -71.55
C VAL A 23 -77.40 -3.38 -70.24
N ILE A 24 -78.05 -4.55 -70.28
CA ILE A 24 -78.18 -5.42 -69.09
C ILE A 24 -76.81 -5.98 -68.66
N PHE A 25 -75.92 -6.30 -69.62
CA PHE A 25 -74.56 -6.76 -69.31
C PHE A 25 -73.68 -5.65 -68.71
N LEU A 26 -73.81 -4.39 -69.17
CA LEU A 26 -73.11 -3.25 -68.57
C LEU A 26 -73.62 -2.93 -67.14
N ILE A 27 -74.92 -3.06 -66.88
CA ILE A 27 -75.50 -2.89 -65.53
C ILE A 27 -75.05 -4.00 -64.57
N TRP A 28 -74.73 -5.19 -65.08
CA TRP A 28 -74.19 -6.29 -64.28
C TRP A 28 -72.69 -6.09 -63.95
N ILE A 29 -71.92 -5.50 -64.86
CA ILE A 29 -70.50 -5.17 -64.62
C ILE A 29 -70.35 -3.97 -63.66
N GLU A 30 -71.26 -2.99 -63.69
CA GLU A 30 -71.26 -1.87 -62.73
C GLU A 30 -71.85 -2.22 -61.34
N GLY A 31 -72.13 -3.50 -61.07
CA GLY A 31 -72.47 -3.94 -59.71
C GLY A 31 -73.82 -3.44 -59.19
N GLY A 32 -74.74 -3.07 -60.08
CA GLY A 32 -76.04 -2.46 -59.74
C GLY A 32 -77.01 -3.35 -58.96
N PHE A 33 -76.66 -4.62 -58.71
CA PHE A 33 -77.45 -5.58 -57.93
C PHE A 33 -76.80 -6.04 -56.61
N VAL A 34 -75.71 -5.40 -56.16
CA VAL A 34 -75.14 -5.66 -54.83
C VAL A 34 -75.20 -4.39 -53.99
N SER A 35 -76.02 -4.43 -52.94
CA SER A 35 -76.20 -3.36 -51.97
C SER A 35 -74.89 -3.00 -51.27
N LYS A 36 -74.52 -1.71 -51.33
CA LYS A 36 -73.42 -1.09 -50.55
C LYS A 36 -73.59 -1.35 -49.06
N THR A 37 -72.71 -2.16 -48.48
CA THR A 37 -72.54 -2.32 -47.03
C THR A 37 -71.77 -1.13 -46.46
N PRO A 38 -72.32 -0.38 -45.49
CA PRO A 38 -71.55 0.59 -44.70
C PRO A 38 -70.41 -0.13 -43.98
N PRO A 39 -69.21 0.48 -43.84
CA PRO A 39 -68.16 -0.12 -43.02
C PRO A 39 -68.63 -0.11 -41.56
N GLY A 40 -69.12 -1.28 -41.14
CA GLY A 40 -69.39 -1.58 -39.75
C GLY A 40 -68.09 -1.57 -38.96
N SER A 41 -68.19 -1.00 -37.76
CA SER A 41 -67.34 -1.34 -36.62
C SER A 41 -67.37 -2.86 -36.46
N GLN A 42 -66.38 -3.54 -37.03
CA GLN A 42 -65.84 -4.71 -36.36
C GLN A 42 -65.03 -4.13 -35.21
N ALA A 43 -65.48 -4.38 -33.99
CA ALA A 43 -64.58 -4.41 -32.87
C ALA A 43 -63.45 -5.36 -33.28
N GLU A 44 -62.31 -4.79 -33.66
CA GLU A 44 -61.04 -5.46 -33.45
C GLU A 44 -61.06 -5.83 -31.97
N ALA A 45 -61.40 -7.09 -31.71
CA ALA A 45 -60.82 -7.77 -30.59
C ALA A 45 -59.32 -7.57 -30.80
N THR A 46 -58.75 -6.56 -30.15
CA THR A 46 -57.35 -6.56 -29.78
C THR A 46 -57.21 -7.88 -29.06
N ALA A 47 -56.79 -8.91 -29.81
CA ALA A 47 -56.31 -10.12 -29.22
C ALA A 47 -55.32 -9.60 -28.19
N ALA A 48 -55.67 -9.75 -26.92
CA ALA A 48 -54.71 -9.61 -25.85
C ALA A 48 -53.68 -10.66 -26.21
N ILE A 49 -52.64 -10.22 -26.93
CA ILE A 49 -51.44 -10.99 -27.16
C ILE A 49 -51.08 -11.34 -25.72
N GLY A 50 -51.16 -12.62 -25.39
CA GLY A 50 -50.72 -13.14 -24.11
C GLY A 50 -49.23 -12.85 -24.00
N SER A 51 -48.89 -11.61 -23.69
CA SER A 51 -47.56 -11.21 -23.31
C SER A 51 -47.56 -11.34 -21.80
N GLU A 52 -46.79 -12.30 -21.32
CA GLU A 52 -46.28 -12.22 -19.96
C GLU A 52 -45.54 -10.90 -19.83
N THR A 53 -46.19 -9.91 -19.23
CA THR A 53 -45.58 -8.63 -18.92
C THR A 53 -44.91 -8.78 -17.56
N LEU A 54 -43.58 -8.76 -17.54
CA LEU A 54 -42.82 -8.69 -16.29
C LEU A 54 -42.84 -7.25 -15.78
N VAL A 55 -43.33 -7.05 -14.56
CA VAL A 55 -43.22 -5.76 -13.85
C VAL A 55 -41.77 -5.62 -13.39
N ILE A 56 -41.04 -4.69 -14.01
CA ILE A 56 -39.64 -4.40 -13.65
C ILE A 56 -39.66 -3.46 -12.44
N SER A 57 -39.16 -3.92 -11.30
CA SER A 57 -38.89 -3.09 -10.13
C SER A 57 -37.39 -2.87 -10.00
N HIS A 58 -36.97 -1.63 -9.71
CA HIS A 58 -35.60 -1.39 -9.27
C HIS A 58 -35.38 -2.15 -7.97
N GLN A 59 -34.48 -3.12 -8.00
CA GLN A 59 -33.93 -3.73 -6.81
C GLN A 59 -32.47 -3.26 -6.70
N THR A 60 -32.10 -2.67 -5.58
CA THR A 60 -30.70 -2.46 -5.26
C THR A 60 -30.06 -3.85 -5.22
N ALA A 61 -29.09 -4.09 -6.10
CA ALA A 61 -28.31 -5.33 -6.05
C ALA A 61 -27.43 -5.30 -4.79
N GLU A 62 -27.99 -5.67 -3.65
CA GLU A 62 -27.25 -5.95 -2.43
C GLU A 62 -26.60 -7.34 -2.57
N GLY A 63 -25.63 -7.42 -3.47
CA GLY A 63 -24.73 -8.56 -3.59
C GLY A 63 -23.37 -8.19 -3.02
N PRO A 64 -22.66 -9.09 -2.30
CA PRO A 64 -21.29 -8.84 -1.91
C PRO A 64 -20.45 -8.64 -3.16
N MET A 65 -19.99 -7.42 -3.40
CA MET A 65 -19.01 -7.13 -4.43
C MET A 65 -17.65 -7.64 -3.96
N SER A 66 -17.06 -8.55 -4.73
CA SER A 66 -15.74 -9.12 -4.46
C SER A 66 -14.74 -8.60 -5.48
N TRP A 67 -13.64 -8.03 -5.00
CA TRP A 67 -12.51 -7.63 -5.82
C TRP A 67 -11.26 -8.39 -5.37
N PRO A 68 -10.37 -8.77 -6.30
CA PRO A 68 -9.08 -9.32 -5.93
C PRO A 68 -8.30 -8.27 -5.13
N ALA A 69 -7.87 -8.64 -3.93
CA ALA A 69 -7.05 -7.81 -3.06
C ALA A 69 -5.76 -8.53 -2.72
N ARG A 70 -4.67 -7.76 -2.54
CA ARG A 70 -3.39 -8.28 -2.06
C ARG A 70 -3.18 -7.86 -0.60
N ILE A 71 -2.67 -8.80 0.20
CA ILE A 71 -2.23 -8.54 1.57
C ILE A 71 -0.72 -8.32 1.53
N GLU A 72 -0.27 -7.14 1.96
CA GLU A 72 1.15 -6.81 2.09
C GLU A 72 1.47 -6.38 3.52
N ALA A 73 2.71 -6.63 3.97
CA ALA A 73 3.17 -6.11 5.25
C ALA A 73 3.24 -4.59 5.18
N LEU A 74 2.69 -3.88 6.18
CA LEU A 74 2.67 -2.41 6.13
C LEU A 74 4.09 -1.81 6.18
N LYS A 75 5.05 -2.51 6.78
CA LYS A 75 6.38 -1.97 7.03
C LYS A 75 7.49 -3.02 6.91
N THR A 76 8.25 -2.92 5.83
CA THR A 76 9.54 -3.59 5.66
C THR A 76 10.66 -2.64 6.10
N ILE A 77 11.52 -3.10 7.00
CA ILE A 77 12.64 -2.31 7.55
C ILE A 77 13.94 -3.02 7.19
N GLN A 78 14.85 -2.28 6.55
CA GLN A 78 16.21 -2.71 6.36
C GLN A 78 17.07 -2.20 7.50
N ILE A 79 17.76 -3.10 8.18
CA ILE A 79 18.56 -2.76 9.34
C ILE A 79 20.03 -2.76 8.93
N ALA A 80 20.67 -1.59 9.07
CA ALA A 80 22.06 -1.35 8.72
C ALA A 80 22.83 -0.82 9.95
N PRO A 81 24.07 -1.27 10.18
CA PRO A 81 24.93 -0.73 11.21
C PRO A 81 25.44 0.67 10.82
N LYS A 82 25.80 1.47 11.83
CA LYS A 82 26.41 2.80 11.65
C LYS A 82 27.94 2.78 11.70
N PHE A 83 28.54 1.61 11.92
CA PHE A 83 29.97 1.39 12.05
C PHE A 83 30.41 0.25 11.12
N SER A 84 31.72 0.16 10.88
CA SER A 84 32.32 -0.98 10.19
C SER A 84 32.69 -2.08 11.18
N GLY A 85 32.50 -3.35 10.84
CA GLY A 85 32.85 -4.45 11.73
C GLY A 85 32.67 -5.82 11.09
N ARG A 86 33.06 -6.88 11.79
CA ARG A 86 32.83 -8.25 11.33
C ARG A 86 31.57 -8.81 12.00
N ILE A 87 30.76 -9.57 11.28
CA ILE A 87 29.65 -10.32 11.89
C ILE A 87 30.25 -11.50 12.66
N LEU A 88 30.08 -11.50 13.98
CA LEU A 88 30.54 -12.59 14.85
C LEU A 88 29.51 -13.73 14.86
N GLU A 89 28.24 -13.39 15.06
CA GLU A 89 27.15 -14.36 15.02
C GLU A 89 25.84 -13.72 14.56
N MET A 90 24.99 -14.54 13.96
CA MET A 90 23.65 -14.17 13.52
C MET A 90 22.72 -15.36 13.76
N PRO A 91 22.10 -15.45 14.95
CA PRO A 91 21.29 -16.60 15.36
C PRO A 91 19.92 -16.70 14.66
N VAL A 92 19.63 -15.78 13.73
CA VAL A 92 18.34 -15.72 13.02
C VAL A 92 18.51 -16.05 11.55
N ILE A 93 17.47 -16.67 10.97
CA ILE A 93 17.38 -17.01 9.55
C ILE A 93 16.10 -16.44 8.94
N ALA A 94 15.98 -16.48 7.61
CA ALA A 94 14.74 -16.10 6.94
C ALA A 94 13.56 -16.95 7.44
N GLY A 95 12.43 -16.30 7.70
CA GLY A 95 11.23 -16.90 8.27
C GLY A 95 11.20 -16.99 9.80
N THR A 96 12.30 -16.69 10.50
CA THR A 96 12.32 -16.69 11.98
C THR A 96 11.43 -15.56 12.52
N LYS A 97 10.50 -15.93 13.41
CA LYS A 97 9.75 -14.97 14.23
C LYS A 97 10.64 -14.48 15.37
N VAL A 98 10.73 -13.18 15.54
CA VAL A 98 11.54 -12.54 16.59
C VAL A 98 10.68 -11.63 17.44
N ALA A 99 10.94 -11.65 18.74
CA ALA A 99 10.32 -10.72 19.68
C ALA A 99 11.15 -9.43 19.80
N ARG A 100 10.52 -8.33 20.21
CA ARG A 100 11.22 -7.08 20.53
C ARG A 100 12.34 -7.34 21.54
N GLY A 101 13.52 -6.80 21.26
CA GLY A 101 14.73 -6.94 22.07
C GLY A 101 15.52 -8.24 21.82
N GLN A 102 15.03 -9.16 20.99
CA GLN A 102 15.75 -10.38 20.65
C GLN A 102 17.00 -10.07 19.83
N LEU A 103 18.10 -10.76 20.13
CA LEU A 103 19.36 -10.65 19.40
C LEU A 103 19.17 -11.08 17.94
N LEU A 104 19.55 -10.19 17.01
CA LEU A 104 19.54 -10.45 15.58
C LEU A 104 20.96 -10.69 15.05
N VAL A 105 21.89 -9.78 15.37
CA VAL A 105 23.27 -9.85 14.90
C VAL A 105 24.19 -9.33 16.00
N ARG A 106 25.31 -10.03 16.23
CA ARG A 106 26.40 -9.53 17.05
C ARG A 106 27.60 -9.25 16.16
N PHE A 107 28.12 -8.03 16.26
CA PHE A 107 29.30 -7.59 15.53
C PHE A 107 30.51 -7.55 16.45
N GLU A 108 31.67 -7.85 15.89
CA GLU A 108 32.97 -7.63 16.50
C GLU A 108 33.59 -6.36 15.90
N ASN A 109 34.02 -5.46 16.77
CA ASN A 109 34.77 -4.27 16.39
C ASN A 109 35.89 -3.99 17.42
N SER A 110 37.12 -4.36 17.04
CA SER A 110 38.31 -4.17 17.86
C SER A 110 38.66 -2.69 18.03
N GLU A 111 38.36 -1.84 17.05
CA GLU A 111 38.61 -0.40 17.12
C GLU A 111 37.72 0.29 18.17
N LEU A 112 36.41 0.03 18.15
CA LEU A 112 35.48 0.56 19.17
C LEU A 112 35.85 0.07 20.57
N THR A 113 36.26 -1.20 20.69
CA THR A 113 36.72 -1.77 21.96
C THR A 113 37.98 -1.05 22.46
N ALA A 114 38.96 -0.79 21.59
CA ALA A 114 40.18 -0.08 21.93
C ALA A 114 39.91 1.40 22.30
N ARG A 115 39.02 2.08 21.57
CA ARG A 115 38.60 3.45 21.87
C ARG A 115 37.89 3.55 23.23
N LEU A 116 37.04 2.57 23.56
CA LEU A 116 36.42 2.50 24.88
C LEU A 116 37.47 2.31 25.98
N ALA A 117 38.43 1.41 25.79
CA ALA A 117 39.52 1.19 26.75
C ALA A 117 40.34 2.48 26.96
N GLN A 118 40.65 3.21 25.88
CA GLN A 118 41.33 4.51 25.96
C GLN A 118 40.50 5.54 26.75
N ALA A 119 39.20 5.66 26.48
CA ALA A 119 38.33 6.59 27.20
C ALA A 119 38.26 6.26 28.70
N LYS A 120 38.15 4.98 29.06
CA LYS A 120 38.19 4.52 30.46
C LYS A 120 39.50 4.85 31.16
N ALA A 121 40.64 4.70 30.47
CA ALA A 121 41.94 5.08 31.00
C ALA A 121 42.06 6.59 31.25
N GLN A 122 41.50 7.40 30.34
CA GLN A 122 41.45 8.86 30.51
C GLN A 122 40.56 9.27 31.70
N LEU A 123 39.42 8.60 31.88
CA LEU A 123 38.56 8.80 33.05
C LEU A 123 39.30 8.47 34.34
N ALA A 124 39.97 7.32 34.41
CA ALA A 124 40.75 6.93 35.59
C ALA A 124 41.86 7.94 35.91
N ALA A 125 42.55 8.46 34.89
CA ALA A 125 43.56 9.50 35.07
C ALA A 125 42.96 10.82 35.58
N ALA A 126 41.80 11.23 35.06
CA ALA A 126 41.08 12.42 35.49
C ALA A 126 40.58 12.29 36.94
N GLU A 127 40.04 11.13 37.31
CA GLU A 127 39.58 10.83 38.68
C GLU A 127 40.75 10.88 39.68
N ALA A 128 41.90 10.30 39.33
CA ALA A 128 43.11 10.40 40.15
C ALA A 128 43.58 11.85 40.29
N GLY A 129 43.53 12.64 39.22
CA GLY A 129 43.85 14.07 39.24
C GLY A 129 42.90 14.87 40.14
N SER A 130 41.59 14.62 40.03
CA SER A 130 40.56 15.28 40.84
C SER A 130 40.66 14.91 42.33
N SER A 131 40.93 13.65 42.64
CA SER A 131 41.17 13.20 44.02
C SER A 131 42.36 13.93 44.66
N ARG A 132 43.46 14.09 43.90
CA ARG A 132 44.63 14.86 44.35
C ARG A 132 44.29 16.33 44.58
N ALA A 133 43.64 16.99 43.62
CA ALA A 133 43.27 18.40 43.73
C ALA A 133 42.29 18.67 44.89
N HIS A 134 41.33 17.77 45.12
CA HIS A 134 40.41 17.83 46.25
C HIS A 134 41.17 17.72 47.59
N ALA A 135 42.11 16.78 47.72
CA ALA A 135 42.93 16.63 48.93
C ALA A 135 43.80 17.88 49.19
N ASP A 136 44.37 18.47 48.13
CA ASP A 136 45.16 19.69 48.24
C ASP A 136 44.30 20.90 48.62
N ALA A 137 43.13 21.07 48.01
CA ALA A 137 42.19 22.13 48.37
C ALA A 137 41.70 22.00 49.82
N ALA A 138 41.43 20.78 50.29
CA ALA A 138 41.10 20.53 51.70
C ALA A 138 42.25 20.90 52.64
N ARG A 139 43.51 20.59 52.26
CA ARG A 139 44.70 20.97 53.04
C ARG A 139 44.85 22.49 53.12
N ILE A 140 44.70 23.19 52.00
CA ILE A 140 44.82 24.66 51.94
C ILE A 140 43.67 25.34 52.70
N ARG A 141 42.43 24.84 52.62
CA ARG A 141 41.30 25.30 53.45
C ARG A 141 41.62 25.23 54.94
N ASN A 142 42.19 24.12 55.39
CA ASN A 142 42.59 23.95 56.79
C ASN A 142 43.72 24.92 57.19
N LEU A 143 44.72 25.13 56.33
CA LEU A 143 45.80 26.09 56.59
C LEU A 143 45.30 27.54 56.61
N PHE A 144 44.37 27.90 55.73
CA PHE A 144 43.74 29.21 55.71
C PHE A 144 42.95 29.48 57.00
N GLY A 145 42.18 28.49 57.48
CA GLY A 145 41.48 28.57 58.77
C GLY A 145 42.42 28.76 59.96
N LYS A 146 43.66 28.28 59.85
CA LYS A 146 44.76 28.49 60.82
C LYS A 146 45.59 29.75 60.54
N LYS A 147 45.18 30.60 59.60
CA LYS A 147 45.91 31.82 59.15
C LYS A 147 47.32 31.53 58.61
N ALA A 148 47.57 30.32 58.13
CA ALA A 148 48.86 29.86 57.58
C ALA A 148 48.89 29.81 56.04
N ALA A 149 47.83 30.27 55.36
CA ALA A 149 47.74 30.39 53.91
C ALA A 149 47.06 31.71 53.52
N THR A 150 47.32 32.22 52.33
CA THR A 150 46.72 33.48 51.83
C THR A 150 45.39 33.20 51.13
N ARG A 151 44.54 34.23 51.01
CA ARG A 151 43.27 34.11 50.27
C ARG A 151 43.50 33.71 48.81
N GLN A 152 44.52 34.28 48.16
CA GLN A 152 44.89 33.93 46.78
C GLN A 152 45.24 32.43 46.65
N THR A 153 45.97 31.86 47.60
CA THR A 153 46.31 30.42 47.57
C THR A 153 45.09 29.53 47.76
N LEU A 154 44.14 29.94 48.62
CA LEU A 154 42.87 29.24 48.79
C LEU A 154 42.04 29.28 47.51
N ASP A 155 41.85 30.48 46.95
CA ASP A 155 41.04 30.67 45.75
C ASP A 155 41.61 29.88 44.56
N ALA A 156 42.95 29.85 44.40
CA ALA A 156 43.63 29.04 43.38
C ALA A 156 43.40 27.53 43.59
N ALA A 157 43.52 27.03 44.83
CA ALA A 157 43.31 25.60 45.11
C ALA A 157 41.85 25.16 44.88
N VAL A 158 40.88 26.00 45.26
CA VAL A 158 39.45 25.74 45.00
C VAL A 158 39.14 25.80 43.50
N ALA A 159 39.79 26.71 42.75
CA ALA A 159 39.65 26.76 41.30
C ALA A 159 40.20 25.48 40.63
N GLU A 160 41.37 24.98 41.05
CA GLU A 160 41.94 23.74 40.53
C GLU A 160 41.09 22.51 40.87
N GLU A 161 40.55 22.44 42.09
CA GLU A 161 39.59 21.40 42.48
C GLU A 161 38.35 21.40 41.56
N ARG A 162 37.77 22.57 41.28
CA ARG A 162 36.63 22.69 40.36
C ARG A 162 37.01 22.32 38.92
N GLN A 163 38.17 22.76 38.46
CA GLN A 163 38.65 22.44 37.12
C GLN A 163 38.91 20.94 36.93
N SER A 164 39.57 20.30 37.89
CA SER A 164 39.83 18.87 37.86
C SER A 164 38.53 18.05 37.94
N HIS A 165 37.55 18.49 38.73
CA HIS A 165 36.22 17.88 38.74
C HIS A 165 35.52 17.99 37.38
N ALA A 166 35.61 19.14 36.71
CA ALA A 166 35.06 19.32 35.37
C ALA A 166 35.71 18.36 34.34
N ARG A 167 37.03 18.12 34.43
CA ARG A 167 37.73 17.14 33.59
C ARG A 167 37.24 15.71 33.82
N VAL A 168 36.87 15.34 35.05
CA VAL A 168 36.24 14.02 35.32
C VAL A 168 34.91 13.92 34.59
N GLN A 169 34.07 14.96 34.65
CA GLN A 169 32.77 14.94 33.95
C GLN A 169 32.93 14.84 32.44
N GLU A 170 33.91 15.55 31.86
CA GLU A 170 34.27 15.46 30.45
C GLU A 170 34.68 14.03 30.05
N ALA A 171 35.65 13.44 30.78
CA ALA A 171 36.13 12.09 30.49
C ALA A 171 35.04 11.02 30.70
N LYS A 172 34.15 11.24 31.67
CA LYS A 172 32.98 10.37 31.91
C LYS A 172 32.01 10.45 30.74
N ALA A 173 31.70 11.64 30.24
CA ALA A 173 30.85 11.82 29.07
C ALA A 173 31.44 11.13 27.83
N ALA A 174 32.75 11.26 27.62
CA ALA A 174 33.45 10.56 26.55
C ALA A 174 33.36 9.03 26.69
N THR A 175 33.47 8.51 27.91
CA THR A 175 33.30 7.06 28.19
C THR A 175 31.89 6.60 27.84
N VAL A 176 30.85 7.31 28.29
CA VAL A 176 29.45 6.98 28.01
C VAL A 176 29.16 7.00 26.50
N GLN A 177 29.74 7.95 25.77
CA GLN A 177 29.64 8.02 24.32
C GLN A 177 30.23 6.77 23.66
N MET A 178 31.42 6.33 24.09
CA MET A 178 32.05 5.12 23.55
C MET A 178 31.29 3.84 23.94
N GLU A 179 30.72 3.77 25.15
CA GLU A 179 29.88 2.64 25.56
C GLU A 179 28.62 2.55 24.72
N SER A 180 28.00 3.68 24.39
CA SER A 180 26.83 3.73 23.52
C SER A 180 27.16 3.24 22.10
N GLN A 181 28.32 3.65 21.55
CA GLN A 181 28.78 3.16 20.24
C GLN A 181 29.10 1.66 20.26
N LEU A 182 29.69 1.16 21.35
CA LEU A 182 29.94 -0.27 21.50
C LEU A 182 28.63 -1.05 21.68
N ALA A 183 27.62 -0.50 22.35
CA ALA A 183 26.31 -1.14 22.45
C ALA A 183 25.63 -1.29 21.08
N GLU A 184 25.88 -0.39 20.12
CA GLU A 184 25.39 -0.54 18.74
C GLU A 184 25.98 -1.77 18.02
N THR A 185 27.08 -2.37 18.52
CA THR A 185 27.61 -3.64 17.96
C THR A 185 26.74 -4.85 18.24
N THR A 186 25.69 -4.69 19.06
CA THR A 186 24.68 -5.72 19.27
C THR A 186 23.36 -5.25 18.71
N LEU A 187 22.97 -5.84 17.59
CA LEU A 187 21.73 -5.49 16.93
C LEU A 187 20.58 -6.36 17.45
N THR A 188 19.56 -5.70 17.99
CA THR A 188 18.35 -6.35 18.51
C THR A 188 17.11 -5.92 17.72
N ALA A 189 16.06 -6.73 17.78
CA ALA A 189 14.81 -6.45 17.10
C ALA A 189 14.08 -5.25 17.74
N PRO A 190 13.77 -4.18 16.99
CA PRO A 190 13.09 -3.01 17.56
C PRO A 190 11.60 -3.28 17.88
N TYR A 191 10.99 -4.25 17.20
CA TYR A 191 9.58 -4.65 17.34
C TYR A 191 9.46 -6.17 17.17
N ASP A 192 8.28 -6.70 17.49
CA ASP A 192 7.93 -8.07 17.12
C ASP A 192 7.75 -8.18 15.60
N GLY A 193 8.24 -9.27 15.01
CA GLY A 193 8.21 -9.42 13.57
C GLY A 193 8.81 -10.70 13.06
N ILE A 194 9.04 -10.73 11.75
CA ILE A 194 9.58 -11.87 11.04
C ILE A 194 10.75 -11.41 10.19
N ILE A 195 11.83 -12.18 10.21
CA ILE A 195 12.98 -11.94 9.33
C ILE A 195 12.60 -12.36 7.92
N GLU A 196 12.57 -11.41 6.99
CA GLU A 196 12.27 -11.70 5.57
C GLU A 196 13.48 -12.35 4.90
N ARG A 197 14.64 -11.70 5.01
CA ARG A 197 15.86 -12.15 4.37
C ARG A 197 17.10 -11.67 5.11
N ARG A 198 18.11 -12.53 5.12
CA ARG A 198 19.48 -12.22 5.52
C ARG A 198 20.28 -11.79 4.28
N LEU A 199 20.97 -10.66 4.37
CA LEU A 199 21.73 -10.08 3.26
C LEU A 199 23.24 -10.32 3.39
N MET A 200 23.71 -10.72 4.57
CA MET A 200 25.13 -10.99 4.87
C MET A 200 25.25 -12.20 5.78
N GLU A 201 26.42 -12.81 5.85
CA GLU A 201 26.68 -14.05 6.59
C GLU A 201 27.62 -13.82 7.78
N PRO A 202 27.60 -14.69 8.81
CA PRO A 202 28.65 -14.70 9.82
C PRO A 202 30.04 -14.79 9.20
N GLY A 203 30.95 -13.93 9.63
CA GLY A 203 32.29 -13.78 9.04
C GLY A 203 32.42 -12.63 8.04
N ASP A 204 31.31 -12.14 7.47
CA ASP A 204 31.34 -11.01 6.54
C ASP A 204 31.72 -9.70 7.23
N MET A 205 32.34 -8.82 6.45
CA MET A 205 32.66 -7.45 6.84
C MET A 205 31.50 -6.53 6.45
N VAL A 206 30.97 -5.79 7.42
CA VAL A 206 29.90 -4.81 7.21
C VAL A 206 30.44 -3.40 7.17
N MET A 207 29.88 -2.57 6.28
CA MET A 207 30.18 -1.15 6.20
C MET A 207 28.99 -0.31 6.69
N PRO A 208 29.23 0.92 7.20
CA PRO A 208 28.17 1.82 7.62
C PRO A 208 27.12 2.02 6.51
N GLY A 209 25.85 1.88 6.86
CA GLY A 209 24.73 2.07 5.93
C GLY A 209 24.44 0.87 5.02
N GLN A 210 25.23 -0.21 5.06
CA GLN A 210 24.95 -1.44 4.33
C GLN A 210 23.93 -2.30 5.08
N PRO A 211 22.77 -2.63 4.48
CA PRO A 211 21.77 -3.48 5.15
C PRO A 211 22.27 -4.91 5.38
N VAL A 212 22.06 -5.42 6.60
CA VAL A 212 22.46 -6.78 7.01
C VAL A 212 21.26 -7.72 7.00
N ILE A 213 20.09 -7.23 7.42
CA ILE A 213 18.84 -7.99 7.52
C ILE A 213 17.68 -7.13 7.00
N THR A 214 16.74 -7.79 6.33
CA THR A 214 15.41 -7.24 6.03
C THR A 214 14.38 -7.85 7.00
N PHE A 215 13.65 -6.99 7.71
CA PHE A 215 12.72 -7.32 8.78
C PHE A 215 11.30 -6.84 8.43
N LEU A 216 10.30 -7.69 8.67
CA LEU A 216 8.89 -7.39 8.50
C LEU A 216 8.24 -7.22 9.88
N GLN A 217 7.64 -6.06 10.11
CA GLN A 217 6.91 -5.81 11.35
C GLN A 217 5.52 -6.48 11.30
N THR A 218 5.18 -7.30 12.29
CA THR A 218 3.83 -7.84 12.51
C THR A 218 3.19 -7.15 13.72
N PRO A 219 1.85 -6.96 13.80
CA PRO A 219 0.78 -7.55 12.99
C PRO A 219 0.13 -6.59 11.97
N ILE A 220 0.71 -5.42 11.68
CA ILE A 220 0.02 -4.43 10.82
C ILE A 220 0.11 -4.87 9.34
N LEU A 221 -0.98 -5.45 8.85
CA LEU A 221 -1.13 -5.87 7.45
C LEU A 221 -1.97 -4.82 6.70
N ARG A 222 -1.56 -4.49 5.47
CA ARG A 222 -2.30 -3.62 4.56
C ARG A 222 -2.99 -4.47 3.50
N ILE A 223 -4.26 -4.18 3.25
CA ILE A 223 -5.03 -4.76 2.15
C ILE A 223 -5.10 -3.72 1.05
N GLU A 224 -4.60 -4.05 -0.15
CA GLU A 224 -4.73 -3.22 -1.34
C GLU A 224 -5.67 -3.90 -2.34
N ALA A 225 -6.78 -3.24 -2.67
CA ALA A 225 -7.75 -3.72 -3.67
C ALA A 225 -7.73 -2.76 -4.88
N SER A 226 -7.63 -3.33 -6.08
CA SER A 226 -7.70 -2.54 -7.32
C SER A 226 -9.17 -2.47 -7.77
N LEU A 227 -9.75 -1.27 -7.73
CA LEU A 227 -11.08 -1.02 -8.25
C LEU A 227 -10.94 -0.55 -9.70
N PRO A 228 -11.55 -1.23 -10.69
CA PRO A 228 -11.57 -0.74 -12.06
C PRO A 228 -12.29 0.62 -12.10
N SER A 229 -11.69 1.59 -12.78
CA SER A 229 -12.39 2.84 -13.12
C SER A 229 -13.36 2.56 -14.26
N SER A 230 -14.62 2.93 -14.07
CA SER A 230 -15.69 2.88 -15.09
C SER A 230 -15.55 3.99 -16.11
#